data_AF-A0A842IK16-F1
#
_entry.id   AF-A0A842IK16-F1
#
_cell.length_a   1.000
_cell.length_b   1.000
_cell.length_c   1.000
_cell.angle_alpha   90.00
_cell.angle_beta   90.00
_cell.angle_gamma   90.00
#
_symmetry.space_group_name_H-M   'P 1'
#
loop_
_entity.id
_entity.type
_entity.pdbx_description
1 polymer ?
#
loop_
_entity_poly.entity_id
_entity_poly.type
_entity_poly.pdbx_seq_one_letter_code
_entity_poly.pdbx_strand_id
1 'polypeptide(L)'
;MVRLLLCLALLVFPWPGKAWVYPEHRQISYLAIQQLGPEYRRILDEIWAQVRIGYEDRLSPSILDPGHGLDPEVLDFASWPAIAGDHSCSPEQMMDIILASDWILRVDHIATRLQNDLAKAQRPDQTINAIRNSDIRLQRADSDYATRAGTNNVHFLLARTTVAATAGEYFNESLQEGAPLNALGAYGYFHTRAMERVAQSNSPNLTREQRSAILLAAMANEAFALHFLEDAFAAGHVVGSWGNAAQRKGTHDHYNEAGLEVETWDEQRLVLTGDAYMRPADALVVAKAVQTSLEQFCQAMLEGRGGTLVPPGDLEILPDTFDVCANNNMPIGLTNRELLDEVLLGTPTPGLVEGLGQLARFRTELGPFIGASSSVETGWLNGGFGPGQEEQALIGSIEANLVFGLGLDGVMNKAGDGLAFIQVGWRQDSPTTSQFTDPSSTIQGSSVTATIPGRSAYNLRVRMPFWLIPGDLILGAAIFSWASPKTLERMAVTAGNGGFIPWQSGISTGIGRFQFVLGREVGVSFYGVRRIQESLVIPNRTFNETSLVAYRSTKWDFPFLEYQPTRTFSNTQSASLKVQFSVGVDVPWRERTLAPANADAVDLESVWYMGMRLVYHWRRYF
;
A
#
# COMPACT_ATOMS: atom_id res chain seq x y z
N MET A 1 25.19 -1.00 -6.48
CA MET A 1 24.17 -0.08 -7.03
C MET A 1 23.11 -0.81 -7.87
N VAL A 2 23.47 -1.58 -8.91
CA VAL A 2 22.51 -2.39 -9.70
C VAL A 2 21.72 -3.41 -8.86
N ARG A 3 22.38 -4.11 -7.91
CA ARG A 3 21.70 -5.03 -6.98
C ARG A 3 20.75 -4.32 -5.97
N LEU A 4 21.02 -3.04 -5.64
CA LEU A 4 20.21 -2.24 -4.72
C LEU A 4 18.92 -1.76 -5.40
N LEU A 5 19.02 -1.35 -6.67
CA LEU A 5 17.86 -1.06 -7.53
C LEU A 5 17.05 -2.32 -7.83
N LEU A 6 17.69 -3.49 -7.97
CA LEU A 6 16.99 -4.78 -8.08
C LEU A 6 16.24 -5.15 -6.78
N CYS A 7 16.82 -4.91 -5.60
CA CYS A 7 16.15 -5.18 -4.32
C CYS A 7 15.00 -4.20 -4.02
N LEU A 8 15.12 -2.93 -4.43
CA LEU A 8 14.02 -1.97 -4.37
C LEU A 8 12.96 -2.21 -5.45
N ALA A 9 13.33 -2.79 -6.60
CA ALA A 9 12.38 -3.29 -7.60
C ALA A 9 11.68 -4.57 -7.14
N LEU A 10 12.32 -5.40 -6.31
CA LEU A 10 11.69 -6.54 -5.63
C LEU A 10 10.65 -6.11 -4.58
N LEU A 11 10.59 -4.83 -4.19
CA LEU A 11 9.50 -4.29 -3.37
C LEU A 11 8.28 -3.84 -4.19
N VAL A 12 8.36 -3.93 -5.52
CA VAL A 12 7.21 -3.75 -6.43
C VAL A 12 6.50 -5.10 -6.56
N PHE A 13 6.06 -5.64 -5.42
CA PHE A 13 5.07 -6.71 -5.44
C PHE A 13 3.72 -6.13 -5.91
N PRO A 14 2.86 -6.92 -6.57
CA PRO A 14 1.46 -6.54 -6.73
C PRO A 14 0.86 -6.37 -5.33
N TRP A 15 0.54 -5.13 -4.97
CA TRP A 15 -0.22 -4.90 -3.74
C TRP A 15 -1.67 -5.31 -4.01
N PRO A 16 -2.27 -6.15 -3.15
CA PRO A 16 -3.64 -6.57 -3.32
C PRO A 16 -4.58 -5.36 -3.34
N GLY A 17 -5.49 -5.36 -4.30
CA GLY A 17 -6.75 -4.63 -4.15
C GLY A 17 -7.68 -5.56 -3.39
N LYS A 18 -8.05 -5.21 -2.15
CA LYS A 18 -9.08 -5.95 -1.41
C LYS A 18 -10.43 -5.49 -1.92
N ALA A 19 -11.33 -6.41 -2.27
CA ALA A 19 -12.66 -6.03 -2.71
C ALA A 19 -13.45 -5.45 -1.55
N TRP A 20 -13.42 -6.18 -0.44
CA TRP A 20 -13.95 -5.79 0.84
C TRP A 20 -12.87 -5.94 1.89
N VAL A 21 -12.83 -5.05 2.88
CA VAL A 21 -12.00 -5.32 4.06
C VAL A 21 -12.69 -6.37 4.93
N TYR A 22 -11.92 -7.13 5.71
CA TYR A 22 -12.45 -8.15 6.63
C TYR A 22 -13.80 -7.80 7.32
N PRO A 23 -13.98 -6.61 7.97
CA PRO A 23 -15.26 -6.31 8.62
C PRO A 23 -16.43 -6.14 7.66
N GLU A 24 -16.19 -5.83 6.38
CA GLU A 24 -17.22 -5.73 5.35
C GLU A 24 -17.68 -7.12 4.90
N HIS A 25 -16.75 -8.04 4.59
CA HIS A 25 -17.05 -9.46 4.32
C HIS A 25 -17.92 -10.07 5.43
N ARG A 26 -17.46 -9.92 6.69
CA ARG A 26 -18.21 -10.42 7.84
C ARG A 26 -19.59 -9.80 7.95
N GLN A 27 -19.72 -8.50 7.70
CA GLN A 27 -21.01 -7.81 7.76
C GLN A 27 -21.99 -8.29 6.67
N ILE A 28 -21.51 -8.55 5.45
CA ILE A 28 -22.31 -9.07 4.35
C ILE A 28 -22.84 -10.47 4.71
N SER A 29 -21.94 -11.38 5.08
CA SER A 29 -22.28 -12.73 5.49
C SER A 29 -23.21 -12.76 6.72
N TYR A 30 -22.97 -11.88 7.70
CA TYR A 30 -23.86 -11.73 8.86
C TYR A 30 -25.28 -11.35 8.44
N LEU A 31 -25.42 -10.36 7.55
CA LEU A 31 -26.73 -9.91 7.06
C LEU A 31 -27.45 -11.00 6.27
N ALA A 32 -26.72 -11.74 5.42
CA ALA A 32 -27.29 -12.83 4.64
C ALA A 32 -27.88 -13.92 5.55
N ILE A 33 -27.09 -14.38 6.53
CA ILE A 33 -27.51 -15.43 7.48
C ILE A 33 -28.64 -14.92 8.40
N GLN A 34 -28.68 -13.63 8.71
CA GLN A 34 -29.77 -13.02 9.48
C GLN A 34 -31.08 -12.95 8.70
N GLN A 35 -31.02 -12.77 7.37
CA GLN A 35 -32.17 -12.60 6.49
C GLN A 35 -32.73 -13.91 5.93
N LEU A 36 -32.01 -15.04 6.10
CA LEU A 36 -32.47 -16.36 5.70
C LEU A 36 -33.87 -16.68 6.24
N GLY A 37 -34.66 -17.34 5.39
CA GLY A 37 -35.96 -17.89 5.79
C GLY A 37 -35.83 -18.82 7.01
N PRO A 38 -36.84 -18.91 7.89
CA PRO A 38 -36.76 -19.70 9.12
C PRO A 38 -36.37 -21.17 8.92
N GLU A 39 -36.76 -21.76 7.80
CA GLU A 39 -36.42 -23.14 7.44
C GLU A 39 -34.92 -23.32 7.19
N TYR A 40 -34.35 -22.52 6.28
CA TYR A 40 -32.92 -22.55 5.97
C TYR A 40 -32.06 -22.13 7.15
N ARG A 41 -32.52 -21.14 7.92
CA ARG A 41 -31.81 -20.71 9.13
C ARG A 41 -31.66 -21.85 10.13
N ARG A 42 -32.73 -22.62 10.37
CA ARG A 42 -32.69 -23.79 11.25
C ARG A 42 -31.70 -24.84 10.75
N ILE A 43 -31.65 -25.09 9.44
CA ILE A 43 -30.70 -26.05 8.85
C ILE A 43 -29.26 -25.61 9.12
N LEU A 44 -28.93 -24.34 8.88
CA LEU A 44 -27.59 -23.82 9.18
C LEU A 44 -27.25 -23.89 10.67
N ASP A 45 -28.18 -23.56 11.57
CA ASP A 45 -27.95 -23.67 13.02
C ASP A 45 -27.69 -25.14 13.43
N GLU A 46 -28.39 -26.10 12.82
CA GLU A 46 -28.18 -27.54 13.03
C GLU A 46 -26.82 -28.02 12.50
N ILE A 47 -26.40 -27.55 11.32
CA ILE A 47 -25.06 -27.81 10.78
C ILE A 47 -24.01 -27.23 11.73
N TRP A 48 -24.16 -25.96 12.14
CA TRP A 48 -23.21 -25.27 13.02
C TRP A 48 -23.03 -26.01 14.35
N ALA A 49 -24.12 -26.49 14.94
CA ALA A 49 -24.07 -27.29 16.16
C ALA A 49 -23.29 -28.61 16.01
N GLN A 50 -23.24 -29.19 14.81
CA GLN A 50 -22.47 -30.41 14.54
C GLN A 50 -21.00 -30.13 14.23
N VAL A 51 -20.69 -29.09 13.46
CA VAL A 51 -19.30 -28.77 13.09
C VAL A 51 -18.51 -28.23 14.27
N ARG A 52 -19.18 -27.69 15.30
CA ARG A 52 -18.52 -27.17 16.50
C ARG A 52 -18.00 -28.24 17.46
N ILE A 53 -18.45 -29.49 17.31
CA ILE A 53 -18.11 -30.56 18.26
C ILE A 53 -16.59 -30.78 18.27
N GLY A 54 -15.95 -30.54 19.41
CA GLY A 54 -14.51 -30.64 19.57
C GLY A 54 -13.73 -29.36 19.24
N TYR A 55 -14.41 -28.28 18.87
CA TYR A 55 -13.85 -26.96 18.54
C TYR A 55 -14.57 -25.82 19.28
N GLU A 56 -15.18 -26.11 20.43
CA GLU A 56 -15.97 -25.14 21.20
C GLU A 56 -15.15 -23.99 21.79
N ASP A 57 -13.82 -24.15 21.89
CA ASP A 57 -12.86 -23.11 22.29
C ASP A 57 -12.43 -22.20 21.13
N ARG A 58 -12.77 -22.57 19.88
CA ARG A 58 -12.40 -21.85 18.66
C ARG A 58 -13.59 -21.24 17.94
N LEU A 59 -14.73 -21.90 18.00
CA LEU A 59 -15.93 -21.57 17.24
C LEU A 59 -17.06 -21.12 18.15
N SER A 60 -17.81 -20.11 17.73
CA SER A 60 -18.83 -19.47 18.55
C SER A 60 -20.01 -20.40 18.91
N PRO A 61 -20.67 -20.19 20.08
CA PRO A 61 -21.84 -20.96 20.48
C PRO A 61 -23.05 -20.90 19.52
N SER A 62 -23.11 -19.86 18.68
CA SER A 62 -24.15 -19.65 17.68
C SER A 62 -23.50 -19.34 16.33
N ILE A 63 -24.14 -19.68 15.20
CA ILE A 63 -23.56 -19.44 13.87
C ILE A 63 -23.28 -17.96 13.59
N LEU A 64 -24.01 -17.07 14.27
CA LEU A 64 -23.75 -15.64 14.33
C LEU A 64 -23.43 -15.24 15.77
N ASP A 65 -22.33 -14.52 15.96
CA ASP A 65 -22.03 -13.84 17.21
C ASP A 65 -22.34 -12.33 17.09
N PRO A 66 -23.47 -11.85 17.63
CA PRO A 66 -23.79 -10.42 17.62
C PRO A 66 -22.87 -9.61 18.54
N GLY A 67 -22.14 -10.27 19.46
CA GLY A 67 -21.31 -9.65 20.48
C GLY A 67 -19.83 -9.51 20.11
N HIS A 68 -19.48 -9.68 18.83
CA HIS A 68 -18.11 -9.65 18.30
C HIS A 68 -17.30 -8.49 18.89
N GLY A 69 -16.57 -8.80 19.96
CA GLY A 69 -15.92 -7.81 20.80
C GLY A 69 -14.64 -7.28 20.15
N LEU A 70 -13.98 -6.33 20.83
CA LEU A 70 -12.66 -5.89 20.41
C LEU A 70 -11.64 -7.03 20.46
N ASP A 71 -11.77 -7.95 21.40
CA ASP A 71 -10.87 -9.09 21.60
C ASP A 71 -11.64 -10.41 21.41
N PRO A 72 -11.91 -10.82 20.17
CA PRO A 72 -12.64 -12.05 19.89
C PRO A 72 -11.80 -13.27 20.31
N GLU A 73 -12.40 -14.14 21.12
CA GLU A 73 -11.81 -15.42 21.55
C GLU A 73 -12.24 -16.58 20.66
N VAL A 74 -13.36 -16.41 19.94
CA VAL A 74 -13.98 -17.41 19.06
C VAL A 74 -14.42 -16.77 17.75
N LEU A 75 -14.53 -17.58 16.71
CA LEU A 75 -14.99 -17.17 15.39
C LEU A 75 -16.40 -17.70 15.09
N ASP A 76 -17.24 -16.84 14.52
CA ASP A 76 -18.53 -17.23 13.95
C ASP A 76 -18.41 -17.51 12.45
N PHE A 77 -19.43 -18.12 11.85
CA PHE A 77 -19.37 -18.49 10.43
C PHE A 77 -19.26 -17.26 9.52
N ALA A 78 -19.87 -16.13 9.92
CA ALA A 78 -19.76 -14.88 9.18
C ALA A 78 -18.31 -14.39 9.06
N SER A 79 -17.42 -14.77 9.98
CA SER A 79 -16.00 -14.45 9.91
C SER A 79 -15.24 -15.27 8.86
N TRP A 80 -15.76 -16.42 8.43
CA TRP A 80 -15.01 -17.34 7.57
C TRP A 80 -14.79 -16.79 6.15
N PRO A 81 -15.79 -16.19 5.46
CA PRO A 81 -15.57 -15.53 4.17
C PRO A 81 -14.57 -14.37 4.23
N ALA A 82 -14.43 -13.72 5.39
CA ALA A 82 -13.41 -12.68 5.59
C ALA A 82 -11.97 -13.23 5.74
N ILE A 83 -11.82 -14.53 5.98
CA ILE A 83 -10.54 -15.25 6.10
C ILE A 83 -10.17 -15.95 4.78
N ALA A 84 -11.18 -16.43 4.05
CA ALA A 84 -11.05 -16.98 2.71
C ALA A 84 -10.39 -15.98 1.76
N GLY A 85 -9.55 -16.48 0.83
CA GLY A 85 -8.88 -15.70 -0.24
C GLY A 85 -7.81 -14.72 0.24
N ASP A 86 -8.10 -13.94 1.27
CA ASP A 86 -7.24 -12.87 1.80
C ASP A 86 -6.19 -13.40 2.80
N HIS A 87 -6.59 -14.38 3.63
CA HIS A 87 -5.76 -14.96 4.69
C HIS A 87 -5.50 -16.46 4.48
N SER A 88 -6.03 -17.03 3.40
CA SER A 88 -5.91 -18.44 3.04
C SER A 88 -6.04 -18.63 1.53
N CYS A 89 -5.40 -19.65 0.99
CA CYS A 89 -5.32 -19.93 -0.44
C CYS A 89 -6.20 -21.12 -0.89
N SER A 90 -6.79 -21.87 0.04
CA SER A 90 -7.74 -22.96 -0.26
C SER A 90 -8.69 -23.16 0.92
N PRO A 91 -9.85 -23.83 0.71
CA PRO A 91 -10.74 -24.21 1.80
C PRO A 91 -10.06 -25.05 2.89
N GLU A 92 -9.19 -25.99 2.50
CA GLU A 92 -8.41 -26.81 3.43
C GLU A 92 -7.50 -25.95 4.32
N GLN A 93 -6.70 -25.08 3.69
CA GLN A 93 -5.80 -24.19 4.44
C GLN A 93 -6.59 -23.23 5.34
N MET A 94 -7.72 -22.71 4.87
CA MET A 94 -8.58 -21.83 5.64
C MET A 94 -9.11 -22.53 6.90
N MET A 95 -9.61 -23.76 6.74
CA MET A 95 -10.12 -24.56 7.85
C MET A 95 -9.02 -24.82 8.89
N ASP A 96 -7.82 -25.21 8.46
CA ASP A 96 -6.67 -25.41 9.35
C ASP A 96 -6.30 -24.13 10.11
N ILE A 97 -6.33 -22.98 9.45
CA ILE A 97 -6.06 -21.68 10.08
C ILE A 97 -7.11 -21.36 11.14
N ILE A 98 -8.39 -21.48 10.81
CA ILE A 98 -9.51 -21.18 11.71
C ILE A 98 -9.44 -22.04 12.97
N LEU A 99 -9.24 -23.34 12.80
CA LEU A 99 -9.32 -24.31 13.89
C LEU A 99 -8.03 -24.42 14.71
N ALA A 100 -6.86 -24.15 14.14
CA ALA A 100 -5.58 -24.43 14.82
C ALA A 100 -4.64 -23.23 15.01
N SER A 101 -4.89 -22.08 14.37
CA SER A 101 -3.92 -20.97 14.40
C SER A 101 -4.32 -19.79 15.29
N ASP A 102 -3.50 -19.41 16.27
CA ASP A 102 -3.80 -18.25 17.16
C ASP A 102 -3.64 -16.89 16.49
N TRP A 103 -2.91 -16.81 15.38
CA TRP A 103 -2.72 -15.53 14.69
C TRP A 103 -4.01 -15.03 14.02
N ILE A 104 -4.95 -15.92 13.70
CA ILE A 104 -6.20 -15.52 13.03
C ILE A 104 -7.13 -14.72 13.96
N LEU A 105 -7.17 -15.05 15.25
CA LEU A 105 -7.88 -14.26 16.25
C LEU A 105 -7.28 -12.84 16.39
N ARG A 106 -5.97 -12.69 16.14
CA ARG A 106 -5.33 -11.37 16.08
C ARG A 106 -5.74 -10.59 14.82
N VAL A 107 -5.91 -11.27 13.69
CA VAL A 107 -6.44 -10.66 12.46
C VAL A 107 -7.86 -10.16 12.69
N ASP A 108 -8.69 -10.97 13.32
CA ASP A 108 -10.07 -10.61 13.67
C ASP A 108 -10.14 -9.42 14.65
N HIS A 109 -9.28 -9.38 15.68
CA HIS A 109 -9.09 -8.19 16.53
C HIS A 109 -8.71 -6.94 15.72
N ILE A 110 -7.76 -7.07 14.78
CA ILE A 110 -7.34 -5.95 13.92
C ILE A 110 -8.51 -5.47 13.05
N ALA A 111 -9.34 -6.38 12.55
CA ALA A 111 -10.53 -6.07 11.76
C ALA A 111 -11.58 -5.31 12.57
N THR A 112 -11.91 -5.75 13.78
CA THR A 112 -12.83 -5.01 14.68
C THR A 112 -12.28 -3.62 15.01
N ARG A 113 -10.96 -3.50 15.19
CA ARG A 113 -10.34 -2.19 15.39
C ARG A 113 -10.43 -1.30 14.14
N LEU A 114 -10.24 -1.85 12.94
CA LEU A 114 -10.44 -1.12 11.69
C LEU A 114 -11.88 -0.60 11.58
N GLN A 115 -12.89 -1.44 11.86
CA GLN A 115 -14.29 -1.03 11.83
C GLN A 115 -14.55 0.17 12.76
N ASN A 116 -13.99 0.13 13.98
CA ASN A 116 -14.08 1.24 14.93
C ASN A 116 -13.31 2.50 14.49
N ASP A 117 -12.12 2.33 13.89
CA ASP A 117 -11.31 3.43 13.37
C ASP A 117 -12.04 4.13 12.19
N LEU A 118 -12.69 3.35 11.30
CA LEU A 118 -13.51 3.85 10.19
C LEU A 118 -14.77 4.58 10.67
N ALA A 119 -15.50 4.01 11.63
CA ALA A 119 -16.70 4.65 12.19
C ALA A 119 -16.40 6.01 12.85
N LYS A 120 -15.17 6.21 13.35
CA LYS A 120 -14.71 7.47 13.95
C LYS A 120 -14.14 8.45 12.93
N ALA A 121 -13.78 8.00 11.73
CA ALA A 121 -13.18 8.85 10.72
C ALA A 121 -14.20 9.87 10.20
N GLN A 122 -13.83 11.15 10.24
CA GLN A 122 -14.67 12.28 9.80
C GLN A 122 -14.08 12.99 8.58
N ARG A 123 -12.85 12.62 8.18
CA ARG A 123 -12.12 13.23 7.07
C ARG A 123 -11.44 12.15 6.22
N PRO A 124 -11.24 12.40 4.91
CA PRO A 124 -10.58 11.44 4.02
C PRO A 124 -9.19 10.99 4.49
N ASP A 125 -8.40 11.90 5.09
CA ASP A 125 -7.09 11.55 5.63
C ASP A 125 -7.18 10.53 6.79
N GLN A 126 -8.22 10.62 7.62
CA GLN A 126 -8.44 9.69 8.73
C GLN A 126 -8.85 8.30 8.22
N THR A 127 -9.75 8.25 7.23
CA THR A 127 -10.17 6.99 6.59
C THR A 127 -8.99 6.26 5.95
N ILE A 128 -8.21 6.97 5.11
CA ILE A 128 -7.01 6.39 4.47
C ILE A 128 -6.01 5.91 5.52
N ASN A 129 -5.79 6.69 6.59
CA ASN A 129 -4.89 6.28 7.66
C ASN A 129 -5.41 5.06 8.42
N ALA A 130 -6.72 4.94 8.66
CA ALA A 130 -7.32 3.78 9.30
C ALA A 130 -7.09 2.50 8.47
N ILE A 131 -7.38 2.56 7.17
CA ILE A 131 -7.15 1.46 6.22
C ILE A 131 -5.67 1.06 6.22
N ARG A 132 -4.77 2.01 5.96
CA ARG A 132 -3.33 1.73 5.84
C ARG A 132 -2.72 1.26 7.16
N ASN A 133 -3.17 1.79 8.30
CA ASN A 133 -2.75 1.28 9.60
C ASN A 133 -3.23 -0.15 9.83
N SER A 134 -4.44 -0.50 9.38
CA SER A 134 -4.93 -1.88 9.42
C SER A 134 -4.10 -2.79 8.53
N ASP A 135 -3.84 -2.41 7.28
CA ASP A 135 -2.98 -3.17 6.35
C ASP A 135 -1.62 -3.52 6.97
N ILE A 136 -1.00 -2.55 7.65
CA ILE A 136 0.29 -2.75 8.35
C ILE A 136 0.15 -3.71 9.54
N ARG A 137 -0.92 -3.59 10.33
CA ARG A 137 -1.18 -4.49 11.47
C ARG A 137 -1.45 -5.91 10.96
N LEU A 138 -2.24 -6.06 9.90
CA LEU A 138 -2.52 -7.33 9.23
C LEU A 138 -1.23 -7.96 8.73
N GLN A 139 -0.39 -7.23 8.00
CA GLN A 139 0.91 -7.74 7.52
C GLN A 139 1.86 -8.17 8.65
N ARG A 140 1.67 -7.66 9.88
CA ARG A 140 2.43 -8.09 11.06
C ARG A 140 1.85 -9.34 11.71
N ALA A 141 0.53 -9.50 11.70
CA ALA A 141 -0.16 -10.66 12.25
C ALA A 141 -0.11 -11.87 11.30
N ASP A 142 -0.36 -11.62 10.02
CA ASP A 142 -0.23 -12.55 8.90
C ASP A 142 0.87 -12.05 7.96
N SER A 143 2.03 -12.71 8.00
CA SER A 143 3.17 -12.25 7.22
C SER A 143 3.09 -12.56 5.73
N ASP A 144 2.15 -13.41 5.33
CA ASP A 144 1.93 -13.72 3.91
C ASP A 144 0.69 -12.96 3.38
N TYR A 145 0.12 -12.05 4.17
CA TYR A 145 -1.09 -11.30 3.84
C TYR A 145 -1.04 -10.63 2.46
N ALA A 146 -0.04 -9.76 2.24
CA ALA A 146 0.11 -9.08 0.95
C ALA A 146 0.37 -10.05 -0.21
N THR A 147 1.02 -11.18 0.06
CA THR A 147 1.32 -12.18 -0.97
C THR A 147 0.09 -13.01 -1.33
N ARG A 148 -0.72 -13.46 -0.37
CA ARG A 148 -1.90 -14.30 -0.64
C ARG A 148 -2.95 -13.54 -1.44
N ALA A 149 -3.41 -12.40 -0.93
CA ALA A 149 -4.43 -11.58 -1.60
C ALA A 149 -3.97 -10.99 -2.94
N GLY A 150 -2.65 -10.89 -3.18
CA GLY A 150 -2.07 -10.19 -4.33
C GLY A 150 -1.48 -11.06 -5.43
N THR A 151 -1.51 -12.39 -5.31
CA THR A 151 -0.72 -13.27 -6.20
C THR A 151 -1.23 -13.26 -7.65
N ASN A 152 -2.55 -13.26 -7.85
CA ASN A 152 -3.16 -13.26 -9.18
C ASN A 152 -4.43 -12.38 -9.21
N ASN A 153 -5.30 -12.60 -10.18
CA ASN A 153 -6.51 -11.81 -10.40
C ASN A 153 -7.79 -12.53 -9.95
N VAL A 154 -7.72 -13.58 -9.13
CA VAL A 154 -8.89 -14.41 -8.76
C VAL A 154 -10.02 -13.61 -8.12
N HIS A 155 -9.72 -12.52 -7.41
CA HIS A 155 -10.75 -11.67 -6.80
C HIS A 155 -11.53 -10.82 -7.82
N PHE A 156 -11.00 -10.64 -9.03
CA PHE A 156 -11.62 -9.77 -10.05
C PHE A 156 -12.59 -10.55 -10.93
N LEU A 157 -13.59 -9.84 -11.46
CA LEU A 157 -14.35 -10.31 -12.60
C LEU A 157 -13.48 -10.34 -13.87
N LEU A 158 -13.79 -11.26 -14.78
CA LEU A 158 -13.25 -11.19 -16.13
C LEU A 158 -13.83 -9.95 -16.83
N ALA A 159 -12.97 -9.16 -17.47
CA ALA A 159 -13.44 -8.04 -18.25
C ALA A 159 -14.14 -8.56 -19.53
N ARG A 160 -15.27 -7.95 -19.90
CA ARG A 160 -16.01 -8.34 -21.11
C ARG A 160 -15.20 -7.99 -22.36
N THR A 161 -15.19 -8.88 -23.34
CA THR A 161 -14.52 -8.66 -24.63
C THR A 161 -15.40 -7.91 -25.63
N THR A 162 -16.72 -7.89 -25.44
CA THR A 162 -17.69 -7.25 -26.33
C THR A 162 -18.94 -6.79 -25.57
N VAL A 163 -19.59 -5.73 -26.07
CA VAL A 163 -20.88 -5.23 -25.55
C VAL A 163 -22.06 -6.17 -25.81
N ALA A 164 -21.88 -7.10 -26.76
CA ALA A 164 -22.92 -8.05 -27.16
C ALA A 164 -22.90 -9.35 -26.35
N ALA A 165 -21.95 -9.50 -25.41
CA ALA A 165 -21.82 -10.71 -24.60
C ALA A 165 -23.09 -10.95 -23.79
N THR A 166 -23.69 -12.12 -23.97
CA THR A 166 -24.84 -12.55 -23.17
C THR A 166 -24.40 -13.09 -21.81
N ALA A 167 -25.30 -13.13 -20.83
CA ALA A 167 -25.01 -13.69 -19.50
C ALA A 167 -24.49 -15.14 -19.60
N GLY A 168 -25.16 -15.97 -20.40
CA GLY A 168 -24.77 -17.37 -20.60
C GLY A 168 -23.38 -17.54 -21.23
N GLU A 169 -23.05 -16.74 -22.24
CA GLU A 169 -21.70 -16.75 -22.84
C GLU A 169 -20.63 -16.34 -21.83
N TYR A 170 -20.88 -15.26 -21.08
CA TYR A 170 -19.95 -14.73 -20.09
C TYR A 170 -19.72 -15.70 -18.92
N PHE A 171 -20.78 -16.32 -18.40
CA PHE A 171 -20.67 -17.30 -17.31
C PHE A 171 -19.96 -18.58 -17.78
N ASN A 172 -20.25 -19.08 -18.99
CA ASN A 172 -19.53 -20.22 -19.54
C ASN A 172 -18.04 -19.91 -19.69
N GLU A 173 -17.68 -18.71 -20.17
CA GLU A 173 -16.28 -18.29 -20.29
C GLU A 173 -15.59 -18.17 -18.92
N SER A 174 -16.31 -17.72 -17.89
CA SER A 174 -15.78 -17.52 -16.53
C SER A 174 -15.60 -18.84 -15.77
N LEU A 175 -16.47 -19.82 -15.98
CA LEU A 175 -16.53 -21.07 -15.23
C LEU A 175 -15.75 -22.24 -15.89
N GLN A 176 -15.44 -22.14 -17.19
CA GLN A 176 -14.82 -23.24 -17.93
C GLN A 176 -13.39 -23.56 -17.46
N GLU A 177 -13.01 -24.84 -17.58
CA GLU A 177 -11.64 -25.31 -17.36
C GLU A 177 -10.64 -24.49 -18.18
N GLY A 178 -9.53 -24.09 -17.55
CA GLY A 178 -8.46 -23.35 -18.22
C GLY A 178 -8.74 -21.86 -18.43
N ALA A 179 -9.93 -21.35 -18.11
CA ALA A 179 -10.18 -19.91 -18.05
C ALA A 179 -9.24 -19.24 -17.04
N PRO A 180 -8.81 -17.98 -17.24
CA PRO A 180 -8.08 -17.26 -16.20
C PRO A 180 -8.86 -17.24 -14.89
N LEU A 181 -8.17 -17.43 -13.76
CA LEU A 181 -8.80 -17.36 -12.44
C LEU A 181 -9.52 -16.02 -12.26
N ASN A 182 -10.76 -16.11 -11.80
CA ASN A 182 -11.68 -15.01 -11.63
C ASN A 182 -12.71 -15.34 -10.54
N ALA A 183 -13.40 -14.31 -10.05
CA ALA A 183 -14.22 -14.44 -8.84
C ALA A 183 -15.42 -15.36 -9.06
N LEU A 184 -16.11 -15.25 -10.19
CA LEU A 184 -17.27 -16.11 -10.49
C LEU A 184 -16.87 -17.56 -10.74
N GLY A 185 -15.73 -17.77 -11.41
CA GLY A 185 -15.09 -19.06 -11.57
C GLY A 185 -14.85 -19.74 -10.23
N ALA A 186 -14.13 -19.07 -9.34
CA ALA A 186 -13.80 -19.57 -8.02
C ALA A 186 -15.05 -19.82 -7.18
N TYR A 187 -16.00 -18.87 -7.13
CA TYR A 187 -17.31 -19.05 -6.50
C TYR A 187 -18.01 -20.31 -7.01
N GLY A 188 -18.22 -20.43 -8.32
CA GLY A 188 -18.97 -21.54 -8.90
C GLY A 188 -18.32 -22.90 -8.64
N TYR A 189 -16.99 -22.97 -8.70
CA TYR A 189 -16.25 -24.18 -8.38
C TYR A 189 -16.43 -24.58 -6.91
N PHE A 190 -16.11 -23.70 -5.96
CA PHE A 190 -16.14 -24.04 -4.54
C PHE A 190 -17.57 -24.20 -3.99
N HIS A 191 -18.54 -23.44 -4.50
CA HIS A 191 -19.95 -23.59 -4.12
C HIS A 191 -20.51 -24.95 -4.59
N THR A 192 -20.17 -25.38 -5.81
CA THR A 192 -20.54 -26.72 -6.29
C THR A 192 -19.96 -27.81 -5.39
N ARG A 193 -18.68 -27.68 -5.00
CA ARG A 193 -18.04 -28.60 -4.04
C ARG A 193 -18.70 -28.58 -2.66
N ALA A 194 -19.13 -27.42 -2.20
CA ALA A 194 -19.85 -27.28 -0.94
C ALA A 194 -21.20 -28.03 -0.98
N MET A 195 -21.97 -27.87 -2.06
CA MET A 195 -23.24 -28.58 -2.29
C MET A 195 -23.05 -30.10 -2.39
N GLU A 196 -22.01 -30.57 -3.12
CA GLU A 196 -21.68 -32.00 -3.19
C GLU A 196 -21.40 -32.57 -1.80
N ARG A 197 -20.59 -31.87 -0.99
CA ARG A 197 -20.20 -32.30 0.36
C ARG A 197 -21.37 -32.29 1.33
N VAL A 198 -22.17 -31.23 1.34
CA VAL A 198 -23.32 -31.16 2.26
C VAL A 198 -24.38 -32.21 1.93
N ALA A 199 -24.57 -32.55 0.65
CA ALA A 199 -25.41 -33.67 0.23
C ALA A 199 -24.85 -35.02 0.72
N GLN A 200 -23.53 -35.24 0.62
CA GLN A 200 -22.84 -36.43 1.15
C GLN A 200 -23.01 -36.64 2.65
N SER A 201 -23.23 -35.58 3.42
CA SER A 201 -23.49 -35.69 4.87
C SER A 201 -24.73 -36.55 5.18
N ASN A 202 -25.66 -36.73 4.24
CA ASN A 202 -26.84 -37.59 4.41
C ASN A 202 -26.59 -39.07 4.12
N SER A 203 -25.37 -39.45 3.75
CA SER A 203 -25.05 -40.84 3.43
C SER A 203 -25.41 -41.78 4.59
N PRO A 204 -26.00 -42.96 4.31
CA PRO A 204 -26.34 -43.91 5.35
C PRO A 204 -25.06 -44.44 6.02
N ASN A 205 -25.15 -44.78 7.31
CA ASN A 205 -24.06 -45.39 8.12
C ASN A 205 -22.85 -44.49 8.45
N LEU A 206 -22.93 -43.17 8.24
CA LEU A 206 -21.89 -42.25 8.75
C LEU A 206 -21.91 -42.21 10.29
N THR A 207 -20.74 -42.30 10.91
CA THR A 207 -20.62 -41.97 12.35
C THR A 207 -20.87 -40.48 12.58
N ARG A 208 -21.06 -40.10 13.85
CA ARG A 208 -21.25 -38.69 14.21
C ARG A 208 -20.03 -37.84 13.83
N GLU A 209 -18.84 -38.39 14.01
CA GLU A 209 -17.55 -37.76 13.73
C GLU A 209 -17.36 -37.59 12.21
N GLN A 210 -17.64 -38.64 11.42
CA GLN A 210 -17.58 -38.55 9.97
C GLN A 210 -18.57 -37.52 9.41
N ARG A 211 -19.80 -37.52 9.92
CA ARG A 211 -20.82 -36.53 9.53
C ARG A 211 -20.38 -35.11 9.87
N SER A 212 -19.86 -34.89 11.08
CA SER A 212 -19.34 -33.59 11.51
C SER A 212 -18.19 -33.13 10.62
N ALA A 213 -17.25 -34.01 10.28
CA ALA A 213 -16.12 -33.68 9.42
C ALA A 213 -16.55 -33.35 7.98
N ILE A 214 -17.50 -34.08 7.40
CA ILE A 214 -18.06 -33.77 6.07
C ILE A 214 -18.76 -32.41 6.08
N LEU A 215 -19.56 -32.12 7.10
CA LEU A 215 -20.25 -30.84 7.24
C LEU A 215 -19.24 -29.69 7.43
N LEU A 216 -18.17 -29.92 8.18
CA LEU A 216 -17.10 -28.95 8.39
C LEU A 216 -16.39 -28.62 7.06
N ALA A 217 -16.09 -29.64 6.26
CA ALA A 217 -15.55 -29.47 4.92
C ALA A 217 -16.51 -28.76 3.96
N ALA A 218 -17.80 -29.07 4.03
CA ALA A 218 -18.83 -28.40 3.25
C ALA A 218 -18.92 -26.90 3.60
N MET A 219 -18.90 -26.57 4.90
CA MET A 219 -18.91 -25.19 5.39
C MET A 219 -17.64 -24.43 5.01
N ALA A 220 -16.47 -25.08 5.03
CA ALA A 220 -15.22 -24.47 4.60
C ALA A 220 -15.24 -24.16 3.09
N ASN A 221 -15.73 -25.09 2.26
CA ASN A 221 -15.90 -24.85 0.82
C ASN A 221 -16.90 -23.71 0.56
N GLU A 222 -18.02 -23.68 1.27
CA GLU A 222 -19.04 -22.64 1.11
C GLU A 222 -18.48 -21.27 1.50
N ALA A 223 -17.89 -21.12 2.68
CA ALA A 223 -17.31 -19.85 3.10
C ALA A 223 -16.23 -19.35 2.14
N PHE A 224 -15.42 -20.27 1.58
CA PHE A 224 -14.43 -19.92 0.58
C PHE A 224 -15.05 -19.49 -0.75
N ALA A 225 -16.17 -20.09 -1.16
CA ALA A 225 -16.95 -19.66 -2.32
C ALA A 225 -17.57 -18.28 -2.09
N LEU A 226 -18.19 -18.07 -0.93
CA LEU A 226 -18.88 -16.83 -0.56
C LEU A 226 -17.95 -15.62 -0.61
N HIS A 227 -16.69 -15.77 -0.22
CA HIS A 227 -15.69 -14.71 -0.36
C HIS A 227 -15.59 -14.16 -1.79
N PHE A 228 -15.46 -15.04 -2.79
CA PHE A 228 -15.37 -14.61 -4.19
C PHE A 228 -16.71 -14.12 -4.73
N LEU A 229 -17.83 -14.64 -4.22
CA LEU A 229 -19.15 -14.07 -4.53
C LEU A 229 -19.27 -12.65 -3.99
N GLU A 230 -18.80 -12.39 -2.77
CA GLU A 230 -18.80 -11.06 -2.17
C GLU A 230 -17.92 -10.12 -3.01
N ASP A 231 -16.69 -10.54 -3.35
CA ASP A 231 -15.74 -9.76 -4.15
C ASP A 231 -16.29 -9.38 -5.54
N ALA A 232 -17.12 -10.22 -6.13
CA ALA A 232 -17.79 -9.94 -7.40
C ALA A 232 -18.69 -8.69 -7.37
N PHE A 233 -18.98 -8.12 -6.20
CA PHE A 233 -19.77 -6.88 -6.04
C PHE A 233 -18.95 -5.67 -5.58
N ALA A 234 -17.65 -5.79 -5.31
CA ALA A 234 -16.85 -4.60 -5.01
C ALA A 234 -16.57 -3.83 -6.31
N ALA A 235 -16.85 -2.53 -6.33
CA ALA A 235 -16.72 -1.72 -7.55
C ALA A 235 -15.36 -1.87 -8.25
N GLY A 236 -14.26 -1.84 -7.49
CA GLY A 236 -12.90 -2.01 -8.00
C GLY A 236 -12.62 -3.37 -8.64
N HIS A 237 -13.39 -4.40 -8.30
CA HIS A 237 -13.27 -5.78 -8.80
C HIS A 237 -14.18 -6.04 -10.00
N VAL A 238 -15.34 -5.37 -10.03
CA VAL A 238 -16.29 -5.37 -11.16
C VAL A 238 -15.71 -4.69 -12.39
N VAL A 239 -14.94 -3.62 -12.18
CA VAL A 239 -14.32 -2.86 -13.26
C VAL A 239 -13.55 -3.82 -14.18
N GLY A 240 -12.81 -4.77 -13.60
CA GLY A 240 -12.12 -5.87 -14.27
C GLY A 240 -10.60 -5.84 -14.07
N SER A 241 -9.91 -6.93 -14.42
CA SER A 241 -8.47 -7.08 -14.24
C SER A 241 -7.66 -6.76 -15.52
N TRP A 242 -7.01 -5.59 -15.57
CA TRP A 242 -6.13 -5.22 -16.69
C TRP A 242 -4.96 -4.31 -16.28
N GLY A 243 -4.00 -4.18 -17.19
CA GLY A 243 -2.85 -3.31 -16.99
C GLY A 243 -1.88 -3.87 -15.95
N ASN A 244 -0.89 -3.06 -15.57
CA ASN A 244 0.10 -3.45 -14.56
C ASN A 244 -0.46 -3.27 -13.13
N ALA A 245 0.27 -3.74 -12.12
CA ALA A 245 -0.15 -3.67 -10.72
C ALA A 245 -0.52 -2.24 -10.25
N ALA A 246 0.21 -1.22 -10.70
CA ALA A 246 -0.07 0.16 -10.33
C ALA A 246 -1.38 0.68 -10.94
N GLN A 247 -1.71 0.28 -12.17
CA GLN A 247 -2.98 0.61 -12.81
C GLN A 247 -4.14 -0.18 -12.21
N ARG A 248 -3.97 -1.48 -11.93
CA ARG A 248 -4.98 -2.28 -11.23
C ARG A 248 -5.30 -1.67 -9.88
N LYS A 249 -4.30 -1.44 -9.03
CA LYS A 249 -4.50 -0.86 -7.69
C LYS A 249 -5.12 0.55 -7.76
N GLY A 250 -4.66 1.40 -8.67
CA GLY A 250 -5.22 2.74 -8.82
C GLY A 250 -6.68 2.75 -9.29
N THR A 251 -7.01 1.90 -10.26
CA THR A 251 -8.38 1.75 -10.78
C THR A 251 -9.29 1.15 -9.72
N HIS A 252 -8.81 0.10 -9.06
CA HIS A 252 -9.46 -0.54 -7.92
C HIS A 252 -9.84 0.47 -6.82
N ASP A 253 -8.85 1.18 -6.28
CA ASP A 253 -9.05 2.12 -5.18
C ASP A 253 -9.99 3.27 -5.60
N HIS A 254 -9.84 3.77 -6.83
CA HIS A 254 -10.69 4.84 -7.32
C HIS A 254 -12.17 4.45 -7.36
N TYR A 255 -12.51 3.30 -7.96
CA TYR A 255 -13.90 2.91 -8.11
C TYR A 255 -14.53 2.42 -6.80
N ASN A 256 -13.74 1.83 -5.90
CA ASN A 256 -14.22 1.51 -4.55
C ASN A 256 -14.55 2.77 -3.74
N GLU A 257 -13.76 3.84 -3.84
CA GLU A 257 -14.01 5.10 -3.15
C GLU A 257 -15.09 5.96 -3.82
N ALA A 258 -14.99 6.18 -5.13
CA ALA A 258 -15.88 7.07 -5.89
C ALA A 258 -17.23 6.42 -6.23
N GLY A 259 -17.26 5.09 -6.24
CA GLY A 259 -18.37 4.26 -6.68
C GLY A 259 -18.41 4.02 -8.18
N LEU A 260 -19.13 2.96 -8.58
CA LEU A 260 -19.39 2.60 -9.96
C LEU A 260 -20.88 2.31 -10.15
N GLU A 261 -21.52 2.99 -11.10
CA GLU A 261 -22.85 2.59 -11.58
C GLU A 261 -22.71 1.38 -12.51
N VAL A 262 -23.45 0.32 -12.21
CA VAL A 262 -23.46 -0.94 -12.95
C VAL A 262 -24.89 -1.41 -13.17
N GLU A 263 -25.03 -2.35 -14.08
CA GLU A 263 -26.24 -3.12 -14.31
C GLU A 263 -25.92 -4.59 -14.07
N THR A 264 -26.77 -5.31 -13.35
CA THR A 264 -26.66 -6.77 -13.18
C THR A 264 -27.11 -7.49 -14.44
N TRP A 265 -26.83 -8.79 -14.53
CA TRP A 265 -27.29 -9.61 -15.65
C TRP A 265 -28.82 -9.79 -15.70
N ASP A 266 -29.51 -9.53 -14.59
CA ASP A 266 -30.98 -9.43 -14.49
C ASP A 266 -31.52 -7.97 -14.58
N GLU A 267 -30.75 -7.08 -15.20
CA GLU A 267 -31.16 -5.71 -15.58
C GLU A 267 -31.43 -4.76 -14.39
N GLN A 268 -30.92 -5.07 -13.20
CA GLN A 268 -31.00 -4.18 -12.05
C GLN A 268 -29.86 -3.16 -12.08
N ARG A 269 -30.22 -1.89 -12.02
CA ARG A 269 -29.24 -0.80 -11.89
C ARG A 269 -28.91 -0.52 -10.45
N LEU A 270 -27.62 -0.43 -10.17
CA LEU A 270 -27.12 -0.20 -8.84
C LEU A 270 -25.79 0.55 -8.89
N VAL A 271 -25.46 1.21 -7.79
CA VAL A 271 -24.14 1.81 -7.59
C VAL A 271 -23.42 0.91 -6.60
N LEU A 272 -22.17 0.57 -6.86
CA LEU A 272 -21.31 -0.21 -5.95
C LEU A 272 -20.18 0.67 -5.43
N THR A 273 -19.72 0.40 -4.21
CA THR A 273 -18.45 0.86 -3.63
C THR A 273 -17.69 -0.36 -3.08
N GLY A 274 -16.61 -0.17 -2.32
CA GLY A 274 -15.86 -1.27 -1.71
C GLY A 274 -14.66 -0.79 -0.89
N ASP A 275 -13.80 -1.70 -0.45
CA ASP A 275 -12.51 -1.44 0.21
C ASP A 275 -12.58 -0.35 1.30
N ALA A 276 -13.39 -0.58 2.34
CA ALA A 276 -13.70 0.33 3.45
C ALA A 276 -14.64 1.51 3.15
N TYR A 277 -15.24 1.54 1.96
CA TYR A 277 -16.29 2.50 1.57
C TYR A 277 -17.65 1.83 1.36
N MET A 278 -17.85 0.58 1.82
CA MET A 278 -19.15 -0.10 1.72
C MET A 278 -20.26 0.73 2.37
N ARG A 279 -21.33 0.99 1.61
CA ARG A 279 -22.54 1.61 2.15
C ARG A 279 -23.50 0.52 2.63
N PRO A 280 -24.44 0.85 3.53
CA PRO A 280 -25.47 -0.09 3.96
C PRO A 280 -26.28 -0.69 2.79
N ALA A 281 -26.49 0.09 1.72
CA ALA A 281 -27.17 -0.38 0.52
C ALA A 281 -26.36 -1.44 -0.25
N ASP A 282 -25.04 -1.27 -0.35
CA ASP A 282 -24.15 -2.24 -0.98
C ASP A 282 -24.22 -3.56 -0.21
N ALA A 283 -24.06 -3.49 1.14
CA ALA A 283 -24.11 -4.65 2.01
C ALA A 283 -25.40 -5.47 1.84
N LEU A 284 -26.55 -4.82 1.69
CA LEU A 284 -27.84 -5.50 1.48
C LEU A 284 -27.95 -6.17 0.10
N VAL A 285 -27.42 -5.54 -0.95
CA VAL A 285 -27.40 -6.12 -2.29
C VAL A 285 -26.54 -7.38 -2.31
N VAL A 286 -25.32 -7.31 -1.77
CA VAL A 286 -24.42 -8.47 -1.73
C VAL A 286 -24.96 -9.56 -0.79
N ALA A 287 -25.50 -9.17 0.37
CA ALA A 287 -26.09 -10.12 1.32
C ALA A 287 -27.25 -10.92 0.69
N LYS A 288 -28.01 -10.34 -0.24
CA LYS A 288 -29.06 -11.07 -0.96
C LYS A 288 -28.47 -12.17 -1.86
N ALA A 289 -27.37 -11.91 -2.57
CA ALA A 289 -26.70 -12.92 -3.39
C ALA A 289 -26.11 -14.05 -2.53
N VAL A 290 -25.44 -13.68 -1.42
CA VAL A 290 -24.93 -14.64 -0.43
C VAL A 290 -26.07 -15.45 0.21
N GLN A 291 -27.20 -14.81 0.50
CA GLN A 291 -28.39 -15.50 0.99
C GLN A 291 -28.85 -16.58 0.00
N THR A 292 -29.01 -16.25 -1.27
CA THR A 292 -29.40 -17.22 -2.31
C THR A 292 -28.41 -18.38 -2.40
N SER A 293 -27.09 -18.12 -2.33
CA SER A 293 -26.06 -19.17 -2.28
C SER A 293 -26.27 -20.11 -1.07
N LEU A 294 -26.49 -19.55 0.12
CA LEU A 294 -26.74 -20.35 1.33
C LEU A 294 -28.05 -21.14 1.26
N GLU A 295 -29.09 -20.62 0.61
CA GLU A 295 -30.34 -21.33 0.37
C GLU A 295 -30.10 -22.53 -0.57
N GLN A 296 -29.32 -22.37 -1.64
CA GLN A 296 -28.91 -23.47 -2.52
C GLN A 296 -28.10 -24.53 -1.77
N PHE A 297 -27.16 -24.11 -0.92
CA PHE A 297 -26.38 -24.99 -0.05
C PHE A 297 -27.28 -25.81 0.89
N CYS A 298 -28.22 -25.16 1.58
CA CYS A 298 -29.18 -25.87 2.44
C CYS A 298 -30.12 -26.79 1.63
N GLN A 299 -30.55 -26.37 0.45
CA GLN A 299 -31.41 -27.17 -0.42
C GLN A 299 -30.71 -28.45 -0.88
N ALA A 300 -29.42 -28.39 -1.23
CA ALA A 300 -28.61 -29.56 -1.56
C ALA A 300 -28.58 -30.58 -0.40
N MET A 301 -28.56 -30.11 0.85
CA MET A 301 -28.68 -30.97 2.03
C MET A 301 -30.08 -31.62 2.15
N LEU A 302 -31.15 -30.93 1.74
CA LEU A 302 -32.50 -31.49 1.81
C LEU A 302 -32.76 -32.52 0.71
N GLU A 303 -32.32 -32.24 -0.52
CA GLU A 303 -32.53 -33.07 -1.71
C GLU A 303 -31.65 -34.33 -1.73
N GLY A 304 -30.49 -34.29 -1.07
CA GLY A 304 -29.55 -35.40 -0.90
C GLY A 304 -30.09 -36.63 -0.14
N ARG A 305 -31.41 -36.73 0.09
CA ARG A 305 -32.08 -37.88 0.72
C ARG A 305 -32.43 -39.02 -0.25
N GLY A 306 -32.12 -38.90 -1.55
CA GLY A 306 -32.69 -39.79 -2.58
C GLY A 306 -31.75 -40.47 -3.59
N GLY A 307 -30.44 -40.31 -3.53
CA GLY A 307 -29.52 -40.87 -4.53
C GLY A 307 -28.36 -41.66 -3.92
N THR A 308 -27.99 -42.77 -4.54
CA THR A 308 -26.92 -43.69 -4.13
C THR A 308 -25.55 -42.99 -4.13
N LEU A 309 -25.26 -42.26 -3.06
CA LEU A 309 -23.96 -41.67 -2.81
C LEU A 309 -23.03 -42.77 -2.31
N VAL A 310 -21.88 -42.93 -2.98
CA VAL A 310 -20.81 -43.81 -2.53
C VAL A 310 -20.36 -43.32 -1.14
N PRO A 311 -20.19 -44.21 -0.13
CA PRO A 311 -19.70 -43.79 1.18
C PRO A 311 -18.36 -43.06 1.01
N PRO A 312 -18.20 -41.86 1.59
CA PRO A 312 -16.99 -41.09 1.40
C PRO A 312 -15.78 -41.85 1.97
N GLY A 313 -14.73 -42.00 1.18
CA GLY A 313 -13.41 -42.42 1.67
C GLY A 313 -12.78 -41.34 2.56
N ASP A 314 -11.74 -41.66 3.34
CA ASP A 314 -11.12 -40.68 4.26
C ASP A 314 -10.59 -39.41 3.55
N LEU A 315 -10.08 -39.55 2.31
CA LEU A 315 -9.67 -38.43 1.46
C LEU A 315 -10.85 -37.60 0.90
N GLU A 316 -12.05 -38.18 0.87
CA GLU A 316 -13.29 -37.50 0.46
C GLU A 316 -13.97 -36.76 1.62
N ILE A 317 -13.41 -36.76 2.82
CA ILE A 317 -13.98 -36.01 3.96
C ILE A 317 -13.36 -34.61 4.08
N LEU A 318 -12.20 -34.38 3.47
CA LEU A 318 -11.50 -33.10 3.55
C LEU A 318 -12.16 -32.00 2.70
N PRO A 319 -11.98 -30.71 3.07
CA PRO A 319 -12.29 -29.58 2.20
C PRO A 319 -11.53 -29.67 0.88
N ASP A 320 -11.97 -28.88 -0.11
CA ASP A 320 -11.26 -28.82 -1.39
C ASP A 320 -9.84 -28.25 -1.19
N THR A 321 -8.89 -28.81 -1.96
CA THR A 321 -7.45 -28.53 -1.83
C THR A 321 -6.93 -27.62 -2.93
N PHE A 322 -7.79 -27.19 -3.87
CA PHE A 322 -7.38 -26.30 -4.96
C PHE A 322 -6.87 -24.96 -4.41
N ASP A 323 -5.56 -24.74 -4.58
CA ASP A 323 -4.86 -23.55 -4.12
C ASP A 323 -4.97 -22.42 -5.15
N VAL A 324 -5.78 -21.41 -4.86
CA VAL A 324 -5.97 -20.26 -5.75
C VAL A 324 -4.72 -19.38 -5.84
N CYS A 325 -3.81 -19.39 -4.86
CA CYS A 325 -2.60 -18.59 -4.88
C CYS A 325 -1.51 -19.23 -5.77
N ALA A 326 -1.45 -20.56 -5.84
CA ALA A 326 -0.45 -21.28 -6.61
C ALA A 326 -0.82 -21.44 -8.11
N ASN A 327 -2.06 -21.13 -8.48
CA ASN A 327 -2.60 -21.33 -9.81
C ASN A 327 -2.96 -19.99 -10.49
N ASN A 328 -3.13 -20.02 -11.81
CA ASN A 328 -3.58 -18.86 -12.60
C ASN A 328 -4.82 -19.14 -13.45
N ASN A 329 -5.22 -20.41 -13.57
CA ASN A 329 -6.35 -20.83 -14.39
C ASN A 329 -7.31 -21.70 -13.57
N MET A 330 -8.58 -21.70 -13.97
CA MET A 330 -9.64 -22.54 -13.42
C MET A 330 -9.28 -24.03 -13.54
N PRO A 331 -9.50 -24.83 -12.47
CA PRO A 331 -9.18 -26.26 -12.47
C PRO A 331 -10.13 -27.07 -13.35
N ILE A 332 -9.79 -28.33 -13.55
CA ILE A 332 -10.69 -29.33 -14.12
C ILE A 332 -11.79 -29.61 -13.10
N GLY A 333 -13.04 -29.31 -13.44
CA GLY A 333 -14.19 -29.54 -12.57
C GLY A 333 -15.50 -29.35 -13.32
N LEU A 334 -16.52 -30.13 -12.97
CA LEU A 334 -17.86 -29.96 -13.50
C LEU A 334 -18.59 -28.91 -12.66
N THR A 335 -18.58 -27.66 -13.10
CA THR A 335 -19.49 -26.64 -12.56
C THR A 335 -20.81 -26.73 -13.33
N ASN A 336 -21.90 -27.08 -12.66
CA ASN A 336 -23.21 -27.06 -13.29
C ASN A 336 -23.79 -25.63 -13.27
N ARG A 337 -23.54 -24.86 -14.33
CA ARG A 337 -24.00 -23.46 -14.48
C ARG A 337 -25.49 -23.29 -14.16
N GLU A 338 -26.34 -24.23 -14.58
CA GLU A 338 -27.80 -24.11 -14.41
C GLU A 338 -28.22 -24.06 -12.93
N LEU A 339 -27.46 -24.72 -12.04
CA LEU A 339 -27.69 -24.64 -10.60
C LEU A 339 -27.30 -23.27 -10.03
N LEU A 340 -26.39 -22.56 -10.68
CA LEU A 340 -25.85 -21.28 -10.22
C LEU A 340 -26.57 -20.07 -10.81
N ASP A 341 -27.41 -20.26 -11.83
CA ASP A 341 -28.00 -19.16 -12.61
C ASP A 341 -28.73 -18.14 -11.73
N GLU A 342 -29.43 -18.58 -10.68
CA GLU A 342 -30.15 -17.69 -9.75
C GLU A 342 -29.21 -16.71 -9.04
N VAL A 343 -28.03 -17.17 -8.60
CA VAL A 343 -27.02 -16.32 -7.96
C VAL A 343 -26.28 -15.49 -9.01
N LEU A 344 -25.83 -16.13 -10.10
CA LEU A 344 -25.00 -15.50 -11.12
C LEU A 344 -25.73 -14.37 -11.86
N LEU A 345 -27.03 -14.50 -12.13
CA LEU A 345 -27.81 -13.44 -12.79
C LEU A 345 -27.90 -12.16 -11.95
N GLY A 346 -27.84 -12.27 -10.62
CA GLY A 346 -27.81 -11.13 -9.70
C GLY A 346 -26.44 -10.43 -9.61
N THR A 347 -25.39 -10.98 -10.23
CA THR A 347 -24.05 -10.39 -10.21
C THR A 347 -23.94 -9.21 -11.20
N PRO A 348 -23.08 -8.22 -10.92
CA PRO A 348 -22.93 -7.06 -11.79
C PRO A 348 -22.24 -7.41 -13.11
N THR A 349 -22.63 -6.70 -14.17
CA THR A 349 -22.03 -6.82 -15.50
C THR A 349 -20.67 -6.11 -15.51
N PRO A 350 -19.55 -6.80 -15.85
CA PRO A 350 -18.22 -6.21 -15.79
C PRO A 350 -17.95 -5.18 -16.89
N GLY A 351 -16.91 -4.37 -16.68
CA GLY A 351 -16.40 -3.42 -17.66
C GLY A 351 -15.84 -4.09 -18.92
N LEU A 352 -15.75 -3.33 -20.02
CA LEU A 352 -15.07 -3.80 -21.24
C LEU A 352 -13.55 -3.82 -21.06
N VAL A 353 -12.92 -4.87 -21.57
CA VAL A 353 -11.46 -5.04 -21.55
C VAL A 353 -10.74 -4.00 -22.41
N GLU A 354 -11.32 -3.59 -23.54
CA GLU A 354 -10.82 -2.50 -24.38
C GLU A 354 -11.90 -1.99 -25.34
N GLY A 355 -11.62 -0.87 -26.03
CA GLY A 355 -12.48 -0.32 -27.08
C GLY A 355 -13.40 0.82 -26.61
N LEU A 356 -14.31 1.24 -27.49
CA LEU A 356 -15.30 2.27 -27.18
C LEU A 356 -16.25 1.77 -26.08
N GLY A 357 -16.38 2.53 -25.01
CA GLY A 357 -17.17 2.15 -23.83
C GLY A 357 -16.36 1.53 -22.70
N GLN A 358 -15.04 1.35 -22.85
CA GLN A 358 -14.17 0.95 -21.72
C GLN A 358 -14.21 1.99 -20.59
N LEU A 359 -14.11 1.51 -19.35
CA LEU A 359 -14.06 2.37 -18.17
C LEU A 359 -12.75 3.16 -18.09
N ALA A 360 -12.81 4.33 -17.44
CA ALA A 360 -11.63 5.14 -17.20
C ALA A 360 -10.65 4.38 -16.30
N ARG A 361 -9.35 4.48 -16.62
CA ARG A 361 -8.32 3.75 -15.89
C ARG A 361 -7.48 4.72 -15.09
N PHE A 362 -7.27 4.36 -13.83
CA PHE A 362 -6.50 5.14 -12.90
C PHE A 362 -5.26 4.36 -12.51
N ARG A 363 -4.21 5.08 -12.15
CA ARG A 363 -2.99 4.50 -11.63
C ARG A 363 -2.78 5.02 -10.22
N THR A 364 -2.05 4.27 -9.40
CA THR A 364 -1.56 4.68 -8.08
C THR A 364 -0.08 5.10 -8.13
N GLU A 365 0.40 5.87 -7.14
CA GLU A 365 1.80 6.32 -7.02
C GLU A 365 2.73 5.15 -6.60
N LEU A 366 2.89 4.19 -7.50
CA LEU A 366 3.67 2.98 -7.31
C LEU A 366 4.62 2.78 -8.49
N GLY A 367 5.88 2.52 -8.18
CA GLY A 367 6.91 2.11 -9.14
C GLY A 367 7.95 3.19 -9.47
N PRO A 368 8.74 2.97 -10.52
CA PRO A 368 9.83 3.87 -10.90
C PRO A 368 9.30 5.18 -11.47
N PHE A 369 10.05 6.27 -11.25
CA PHE A 369 9.74 7.58 -11.77
C PHE A 369 10.98 8.37 -12.19
N ILE A 370 10.76 9.29 -13.13
CA ILE A 370 11.65 10.42 -13.40
C ILE A 370 10.97 11.71 -12.97
N GLY A 371 11.73 12.74 -12.66
CA GLY A 371 11.16 13.99 -12.17
C GLY A 371 12.06 15.19 -12.34
N ALA A 372 11.52 16.33 -11.95
CA ALA A 372 12.22 17.59 -11.87
C ALA A 372 11.88 18.25 -10.53
N SER A 373 12.87 18.89 -9.92
CA SER A 373 12.68 19.69 -8.72
C SER A 373 13.28 21.08 -8.89
N SER A 374 12.61 22.07 -8.33
CA SER A 374 13.13 23.43 -8.22
C SER A 374 12.92 23.91 -6.80
N SER A 375 13.89 24.61 -6.24
CA SER A 375 13.75 25.16 -4.90
C SER A 375 14.34 26.54 -4.73
N VAL A 376 13.78 27.28 -3.77
CA VAL A 376 14.33 28.52 -3.25
C VAL A 376 14.65 28.29 -1.78
N GLU A 377 15.85 28.66 -1.35
CA GLU A 377 16.32 28.52 0.02
C GLU A 377 16.72 29.88 0.58
N THR A 378 16.43 30.09 1.86
CA THR A 378 17.05 31.13 2.68
C THR A 378 17.82 30.45 3.81
N GLY A 379 19.08 30.82 3.98
CA GLY A 379 19.97 30.29 5.00
C GLY A 379 20.42 31.39 5.96
N TRP A 380 20.39 31.09 7.25
CA TRP A 380 21.04 31.88 8.30
C TRP A 380 22.38 31.24 8.63
N LEU A 381 23.44 32.03 8.54
CA LEU A 381 24.84 31.64 8.74
C LEU A 381 25.36 32.32 10.00
N ASN A 382 26.20 31.60 10.74
CA ASN A 382 26.97 32.19 11.82
C ASN A 382 28.43 32.31 11.38
N GLY A 383 28.80 33.50 10.89
CA GLY A 383 30.15 33.81 10.45
C GLY A 383 30.44 33.54 8.97
N GLY A 384 31.73 33.41 8.66
CA GLY A 384 32.30 33.26 7.32
C GLY A 384 33.46 32.28 7.25
N PHE A 385 34.02 32.08 6.05
CA PHE A 385 35.18 31.20 5.87
C PHE A 385 36.47 31.81 6.45
N GLY A 386 36.55 33.13 6.58
CA GLY A 386 37.74 33.82 7.08
C GLY A 386 37.81 33.83 8.62
N PRO A 387 38.99 33.63 9.23
CA PRO A 387 39.14 33.71 10.67
C PRO A 387 38.66 35.05 11.24
N GLY A 388 37.81 35.00 12.26
CA GLY A 388 37.23 36.18 12.92
C GLY A 388 36.07 36.86 12.16
N GLN A 389 35.59 36.27 11.06
CA GLN A 389 34.28 36.61 10.48
C GLN A 389 33.19 35.94 11.32
N GLU A 390 32.75 36.60 12.40
CA GLU A 390 31.76 36.07 13.36
C GLU A 390 30.36 36.67 13.15
N GLU A 391 30.18 37.54 12.16
CA GLU A 391 28.91 38.21 11.91
C GLU A 391 27.85 37.25 11.36
N GLN A 392 26.65 37.37 11.88
CA GLN A 392 25.49 36.64 11.36
C GLN A 392 25.14 37.14 9.95
N ALA A 393 24.80 36.22 9.06
CA ALA A 393 24.51 36.54 7.68
C ALA A 393 23.31 35.77 7.14
N LEU A 394 22.64 36.34 6.15
CA LEU A 394 21.63 35.65 5.35
C LEU A 394 22.19 35.34 3.96
N ILE A 395 21.81 34.20 3.42
CA ILE A 395 22.12 33.77 2.06
C ILE A 395 20.86 33.28 1.36
N GLY A 396 20.62 33.73 0.14
CA GLY A 396 19.56 33.21 -0.72
C GLY A 396 20.12 32.18 -1.69
N SER A 397 19.34 31.18 -2.05
CA SER A 397 19.76 30.21 -3.05
C SER A 397 18.62 29.70 -3.92
N ILE A 398 18.96 29.30 -5.14
CA ILE A 398 18.04 28.63 -6.05
C ILE A 398 18.64 27.30 -6.53
N GLU A 399 17.80 26.30 -6.71
CA GLU A 399 18.20 24.99 -7.25
C GLU A 399 17.27 24.56 -8.40
N ALA A 400 17.84 23.84 -9.36
CA ALA A 400 17.12 23.12 -10.40
C ALA A 400 17.75 21.73 -10.57
N ASN A 401 16.95 20.67 -10.41
CA ASN A 401 17.45 19.30 -10.38
C ASN A 401 16.58 18.35 -11.22
N LEU A 402 17.21 17.31 -11.73
CA LEU A 402 16.56 16.11 -12.25
C LEU A 402 16.49 15.07 -11.14
N VAL A 403 15.39 14.32 -11.09
CA VAL A 403 15.12 13.33 -10.05
C VAL A 403 14.88 11.97 -10.67
N PHE A 404 15.47 10.94 -10.08
CA PHE A 404 15.28 9.54 -10.47
C PHE A 404 15.01 8.73 -9.20
N GLY A 405 13.95 7.93 -9.20
CA GLY A 405 13.59 7.21 -7.98
C GLY A 405 12.49 6.18 -8.14
N LEU A 406 12.08 5.67 -6.98
CA LEU A 406 11.00 4.72 -6.79
C LEU A 406 10.04 5.32 -5.76
N GLY A 407 8.74 5.29 -6.07
CA GLY A 407 7.69 5.72 -5.17
C GLY A 407 6.79 4.55 -4.79
N LEU A 408 6.46 4.47 -3.50
CA LEU A 408 5.46 3.57 -2.93
C LEU A 408 4.32 4.36 -2.28
N ASP A 409 4.21 5.66 -2.55
CA ASP A 409 3.28 6.54 -1.85
C ASP A 409 1.80 6.17 -2.07
N GLY A 410 1.49 5.39 -3.13
CA GLY A 410 0.15 4.90 -3.43
C GLY A 410 -0.34 3.76 -2.52
N VAL A 411 0.60 3.07 -1.87
CA VAL A 411 0.35 1.87 -1.06
C VAL A 411 0.75 2.07 0.41
N MET A 412 1.30 3.24 0.74
CA MET A 412 1.67 3.62 2.10
C MET A 412 0.58 4.48 2.75
N ASN A 413 0.63 4.57 4.08
CA ASN A 413 -0.16 5.55 4.84
C ASN A 413 0.16 6.99 4.37
N LYS A 414 -0.78 7.95 4.44
CA LYS A 414 -0.48 9.38 4.22
C LYS A 414 0.55 9.92 5.22
N ALA A 415 0.70 9.26 6.37
CA ALA A 415 1.79 9.48 7.33
C ALA A 415 3.15 8.95 6.83
N GLY A 416 3.17 7.92 5.97
CA GLY A 416 4.39 7.27 5.49
C GLY A 416 5.21 8.10 4.51
N ASP A 417 6.47 7.72 4.36
CA ASP A 417 7.43 8.26 3.40
C ASP A 417 7.90 7.14 2.49
N GLY A 418 7.16 6.93 1.40
CA GLY A 418 7.38 5.83 0.46
C GLY A 418 8.41 6.14 -0.62
N LEU A 419 9.27 7.16 -0.44
CA LEU A 419 10.14 7.66 -1.50
C LEU A 419 11.61 7.33 -1.29
N ALA A 420 12.19 6.69 -2.32
CA ALA A 420 13.62 6.55 -2.47
C ALA A 420 14.06 7.21 -3.80
N PHE A 421 14.91 8.23 -3.75
CA PHE A 421 15.37 8.92 -4.95
C PHE A 421 16.79 9.46 -4.84
N ILE A 422 17.36 9.74 -6.01
CA ILE A 422 18.56 10.55 -6.20
C ILE A 422 18.16 11.77 -7.03
N GLN A 423 18.62 12.95 -6.62
CA GLN A 423 18.51 14.21 -7.37
C GLN A 423 19.90 14.67 -7.76
N VAL A 424 20.03 15.12 -9.00
CA VAL A 424 21.25 15.73 -9.52
C VAL A 424 20.90 17.03 -10.21
N GLY A 425 21.67 18.07 -9.97
CA GLY A 425 21.32 19.37 -10.51
C GLY A 425 22.35 20.45 -10.28
N TRP A 426 21.86 21.68 -10.37
CA TRP A 426 22.65 22.89 -10.23
C TRP A 426 22.04 23.78 -9.14
N ARG A 427 22.92 24.43 -8.39
CA ARG A 427 22.60 25.38 -7.33
C ARG A 427 23.33 26.68 -7.57
N GLN A 428 22.66 27.79 -7.26
CA GLN A 428 23.25 29.11 -7.21
C GLN A 428 22.97 29.76 -5.86
N ASP A 429 24.02 30.23 -5.23
CA ASP A 429 23.93 31.05 -4.02
C ASP A 429 24.06 32.54 -4.39
N SER A 430 23.32 33.39 -3.69
CA SER A 430 23.57 34.82 -3.64
C SER A 430 24.80 35.11 -2.78
N PRO A 431 25.40 36.31 -2.91
CA PRO A 431 26.29 36.81 -1.87
C PRO A 431 25.58 36.90 -0.53
N THR A 432 26.31 36.75 0.56
CA THR A 432 25.78 36.95 1.91
C THR A 432 25.46 38.41 2.20
N THR A 433 24.54 38.65 3.13
CA THR A 433 24.21 40.02 3.58
C THR A 433 25.32 40.66 4.43
N SER A 434 26.13 39.86 5.12
CA SER A 434 27.30 40.37 5.83
C SER A 434 28.43 40.64 4.85
N GLN A 435 29.15 41.72 5.11
CA GLN A 435 30.33 42.13 4.37
C GLN A 435 31.52 42.13 5.32
N PHE A 436 32.70 41.78 4.83
CA PHE A 436 33.90 42.11 5.57
C PHE A 436 34.23 43.57 5.27
N THR A 437 34.01 44.47 6.23
CA THR A 437 34.45 45.87 6.11
C THR A 437 35.80 46.00 6.79
N ASP A 438 36.86 46.17 5.98
CA ASP A 438 38.16 46.65 6.46
C ASP A 438 38.06 48.17 6.70
N PRO A 439 38.32 48.68 7.92
CA PRO A 439 38.33 50.11 8.23
C PRO A 439 39.28 50.94 7.37
N SER A 440 40.26 50.30 6.73
CA SER A 440 41.28 50.91 5.88
C SER A 440 41.02 50.79 4.37
N SER A 441 39.96 50.10 3.95
CA SER A 441 39.65 49.91 2.53
C SER A 441 38.65 50.97 1.99
N THR A 442 38.93 51.51 0.80
CA THR A 442 38.03 52.42 0.05
C THR A 442 37.03 51.67 -0.84
N ILE A 443 36.93 50.34 -0.68
CA ILE A 443 36.09 49.49 -1.52
C ILE A 443 34.63 49.68 -1.08
N GLN A 444 33.81 50.30 -1.93
CA GLN A 444 32.37 50.37 -1.72
C GLN A 444 31.78 48.95 -1.64
N GLY A 445 30.90 48.73 -0.65
CA GLY A 445 30.26 47.45 -0.41
C GLY A 445 29.60 46.90 -1.68
N SER A 446 29.96 45.68 -2.07
CA SER A 446 29.46 44.99 -3.27
C SER A 446 29.42 43.48 -3.04
N SER A 447 28.99 42.70 -4.04
CA SER A 447 29.01 41.23 -3.97
C SER A 447 30.40 40.63 -3.72
N VAL A 448 31.47 41.39 -4.01
CA VAL A 448 32.87 40.99 -3.82
C VAL A 448 33.32 41.16 -2.37
N THR A 449 32.69 42.07 -1.61
CA THR A 449 32.99 42.29 -0.19
C THR A 449 32.13 41.44 0.74
N ALA A 450 31.26 40.60 0.19
CA ALA A 450 30.45 39.67 0.97
C ALA A 450 31.35 38.62 1.64
N THR A 451 31.02 38.30 2.89
CA THR A 451 31.69 37.25 3.69
C THR A 451 31.73 35.91 2.96
N ILE A 452 30.65 35.56 2.26
CA ILE A 452 30.63 34.50 1.25
C ILE A 452 30.07 35.11 -0.04
N PRO A 453 30.84 35.12 -1.15
CA PRO A 453 30.40 35.67 -2.42
C PRO A 453 29.38 34.76 -3.11
N GLY A 454 28.68 35.31 -4.10
CA GLY A 454 27.76 34.53 -4.94
C GLY A 454 28.52 33.48 -5.75
N ARG A 455 28.03 32.25 -5.75
CA ARG A 455 28.76 31.06 -6.23
C ARG A 455 27.84 29.99 -6.78
N SER A 456 28.39 29.12 -7.63
CA SER A 456 27.63 28.04 -8.28
C SER A 456 28.11 26.67 -7.82
N ALA A 457 27.18 25.72 -7.70
CA ALA A 457 27.49 24.34 -7.32
C ALA A 457 26.80 23.31 -8.21
N TYR A 458 27.42 22.14 -8.31
CA TYR A 458 26.70 20.91 -8.64
C TYR A 458 26.05 20.38 -7.37
N ASN A 459 24.77 20.06 -7.44
CA ASN A 459 23.98 19.56 -6.31
C ASN A 459 23.68 18.08 -6.49
N LEU A 460 23.87 17.31 -5.44
CA LEU A 460 23.50 15.91 -5.32
C LEU A 460 22.64 15.76 -4.06
N ARG A 461 21.49 15.10 -4.17
CA ARG A 461 20.66 14.81 -3.01
C ARG A 461 20.13 13.40 -3.06
N VAL A 462 20.12 12.74 -1.92
CA VAL A 462 19.60 11.38 -1.77
C VAL A 462 18.50 11.39 -0.73
N ARG A 463 17.37 10.74 -1.04
CA ARG A 463 16.34 10.43 -0.06
C ARG A 463 16.10 8.93 -0.01
N MET A 464 15.99 8.38 1.18
CA MET A 464 15.62 6.98 1.40
C MET A 464 14.90 6.83 2.74
N PRO A 465 13.85 6.00 2.82
CA PRO A 465 13.26 5.64 4.11
C PRO A 465 14.25 4.81 4.92
N PHE A 466 14.15 4.83 6.25
CA PHE A 466 14.94 3.97 7.12
C PHE A 466 14.07 3.33 8.20
N TRP A 467 14.49 2.17 8.71
CA TRP A 467 13.71 1.37 9.65
C TRP A 467 13.87 1.87 11.09
N LEU A 468 15.11 1.96 11.58
CA LEU A 468 15.49 2.42 12.91
C LEU A 468 16.50 3.56 12.83
N ILE A 469 17.54 3.41 12.01
CA ILE A 469 18.60 4.41 11.83
C ILE A 469 18.90 4.67 10.34
N PRO A 470 19.34 5.88 9.97
CA PRO A 470 19.69 6.19 8.57
C PRO A 470 20.64 5.17 7.94
N GLY A 471 20.29 4.69 6.73
CA GLY A 471 21.11 3.74 5.96
C GLY A 471 20.96 2.27 6.35
N ASP A 472 20.18 1.93 7.38
CA ASP A 472 19.99 0.55 7.80
C ASP A 472 19.35 -0.36 6.75
N LEU A 473 18.48 0.15 5.88
CA LEU A 473 17.94 -0.62 4.76
C LEU A 473 19.03 -1.02 3.76
N ILE A 474 20.08 -0.23 3.61
CA ILE A 474 21.21 -0.57 2.72
C ILE A 474 22.00 -1.73 3.31
N LEU A 475 22.32 -1.65 4.60
CA LEU A 475 23.01 -2.71 5.34
C LEU A 475 22.15 -3.98 5.41
N GLY A 476 20.87 -3.82 5.74
CA GLY A 476 19.87 -4.87 5.79
C GLY A 476 19.70 -5.54 4.44
N ALA A 477 19.65 -4.79 3.33
CA ALA A 477 19.60 -5.37 1.99
C ALA A 477 20.85 -6.20 1.68
N ALA A 478 22.04 -5.73 2.07
CA ALA A 478 23.29 -6.48 1.87
C ALA A 478 23.35 -7.79 2.67
N ILE A 479 22.63 -7.91 3.78
CA ILE A 479 22.67 -9.10 4.66
C ILE A 479 21.45 -10.00 4.44
N PHE A 480 20.25 -9.43 4.42
CA PHE A 480 18.99 -10.16 4.44
C PHE A 480 18.44 -10.51 3.06
N SER A 481 18.91 -9.88 1.98
CA SER A 481 18.43 -10.21 0.62
C SER A 481 18.62 -11.69 0.24
N TRP A 482 19.63 -12.35 0.80
CA TRP A 482 19.89 -13.79 0.64
C TRP A 482 19.61 -14.61 1.90
N ALA A 483 19.77 -14.03 3.09
CA ALA A 483 19.61 -14.78 4.35
C ALA A 483 18.15 -14.88 4.79
N SER A 484 17.35 -13.83 4.59
CA SER A 484 15.94 -13.79 4.93
C SER A 484 15.21 -12.67 4.17
N PRO A 485 14.80 -12.93 2.91
CA PRO A 485 14.09 -11.95 2.09
C PRO A 485 12.82 -11.41 2.77
N LYS A 486 12.06 -12.28 3.45
CA LYS A 486 10.87 -11.89 4.22
C LYS A 486 11.19 -10.89 5.35
N THR A 487 12.36 -11.00 5.99
CA THR A 487 12.77 -10.03 7.01
C THR A 487 13.09 -8.68 6.38
N LEU A 488 13.80 -8.67 5.24
CA LEU A 488 14.12 -7.44 4.52
C LEU A 488 12.86 -6.69 4.08
N GLU A 489 11.86 -7.44 3.61
CA GLU A 489 10.56 -6.90 3.21
C GLU A 489 9.84 -6.23 4.39
N ARG A 490 9.73 -6.92 5.54
CA ARG A 490 9.12 -6.33 6.75
C ARG A 490 9.85 -5.06 7.21
N MET A 491 11.18 -5.02 7.10
CA MET A 491 11.98 -3.82 7.39
C MET A 491 11.63 -2.69 6.43
N ALA A 492 11.57 -2.96 5.13
CA ALA A 492 11.27 -1.95 4.12
C ALA A 492 9.85 -1.38 4.25
N VAL A 493 8.85 -2.23 4.49
CA VAL A 493 7.46 -1.81 4.74
C VAL A 493 7.37 -0.94 5.99
N THR A 494 8.07 -1.31 7.06
CA THR A 494 8.10 -0.50 8.29
C THR A 494 8.79 0.84 8.05
N ALA A 495 9.93 0.85 7.36
CA ALA A 495 10.68 2.06 7.03
C ALA A 495 9.87 3.06 6.18
N GLY A 496 9.16 2.55 5.17
CA GLY A 496 8.25 3.31 4.31
C GLY A 496 7.07 3.91 5.08
N ASN A 497 6.61 3.26 6.15
CA ASN A 497 5.51 3.75 6.99
C ASN A 497 5.95 4.69 8.13
N GLY A 498 7.11 5.29 7.97
CA GLY A 498 7.66 6.20 8.96
C GLY A 498 8.60 5.52 9.96
N GLY A 499 9.08 4.30 9.73
CA GLY A 499 10.06 3.66 10.59
C GLY A 499 9.48 3.07 11.87
N PHE A 500 10.35 2.56 12.73
CA PHE A 500 9.99 1.84 13.95
C PHE A 500 9.54 2.78 15.07
N ILE A 501 10.06 4.02 15.10
CA ILE A 501 9.78 4.98 16.17
C ILE A 501 8.64 5.93 15.73
N PRO A 502 7.55 6.08 16.51
CA PRO A 502 6.34 6.77 16.05
C PRO A 502 6.51 8.20 15.51
N TRP A 503 7.46 9.00 16.02
CA TRP A 503 7.67 10.38 15.57
C TRP A 503 8.35 10.51 14.21
N GLN A 504 8.86 9.41 13.66
CA GLN A 504 9.44 9.36 12.32
C GLN A 504 8.33 9.27 11.24
N SER A 505 7.10 8.92 11.62
CA SER A 505 5.91 8.99 10.78
C SER A 505 5.41 10.43 10.65
N GLY A 506 4.90 10.78 9.48
CA GLY A 506 4.28 12.07 9.23
C GLY A 506 2.91 12.22 9.88
N ILE A 507 2.54 13.46 10.20
CA ILE A 507 1.24 13.84 10.75
C ILE A 507 0.47 14.56 9.64
N SER A 508 -0.60 13.93 9.15
CA SER A 508 -1.51 14.55 8.19
C SER A 508 -2.54 15.41 8.91
N THR A 509 -2.74 16.64 8.45
CA THR A 509 -3.69 17.61 8.99
C THR A 509 -4.48 18.25 7.85
N GLY A 510 -5.53 19.01 8.16
CA GLY A 510 -6.33 19.71 7.15
C GLY A 510 -5.57 20.77 6.35
N ILE A 511 -4.42 21.24 6.85
CA ILE A 511 -3.58 22.24 6.16
C ILE A 511 -2.36 21.61 5.45
N GLY A 512 -2.16 20.30 5.58
CA GLY A 512 -1.02 19.60 4.99
C GLY A 512 -0.39 18.60 5.92
N ARG A 513 0.74 18.04 5.49
CA ARG A 513 1.46 16.97 6.18
C ARG A 513 2.76 17.48 6.79
N PHE A 514 3.03 17.13 8.04
CA PHE A 514 4.29 17.42 8.73
C PHE A 514 5.09 16.13 8.91
N GLN A 515 6.40 16.15 8.73
CA GLN A 515 7.23 14.97 8.96
C GLN A 515 8.62 15.35 9.47
N PHE A 516 9.12 14.61 10.46
CA PHE A 516 10.53 14.66 10.82
C PHE A 516 11.36 13.81 9.84
N VAL A 517 12.34 14.45 9.17
CA VAL A 517 13.07 13.87 8.03
C VAL A 517 14.58 13.75 8.23
N LEU A 518 15.09 14.02 9.45
CA LEU A 518 16.52 13.93 9.73
C LEU A 518 17.05 12.52 9.40
N GLY A 519 18.05 12.47 8.53
CA GLY A 519 18.67 11.23 8.06
C GLY A 519 17.87 10.45 7.00
N ARG A 520 16.66 10.89 6.64
CA ARG A 520 15.92 10.37 5.46
C ARG A 520 16.39 11.03 4.18
N GLU A 521 16.87 12.26 4.28
CA GLU A 521 17.33 13.05 3.15
C GLU A 521 18.68 13.71 3.49
N VAL A 522 19.60 13.68 2.53
CA VAL A 522 20.90 14.36 2.63
C VAL A 522 21.19 15.06 1.30
N GLY A 523 21.48 16.35 1.37
CA GLY A 523 21.95 17.16 0.25
C GLY A 523 23.46 17.42 0.34
N VAL A 524 24.13 17.42 -0.80
CA VAL A 524 25.55 17.75 -0.93
C VAL A 524 25.73 18.66 -2.14
N SER A 525 26.27 19.86 -1.91
CA SER A 525 26.60 20.83 -2.96
C SER A 525 28.11 21.01 -3.05
N PHE A 526 28.64 20.86 -4.26
CA PHE A 526 30.07 20.96 -4.54
C PHE A 526 30.39 22.27 -5.27
N TYR A 527 31.07 23.19 -4.60
CA TYR A 527 31.46 24.50 -5.14
C TYR A 527 32.89 24.46 -5.70
N GLY A 528 33.14 25.23 -6.76
CA GLY A 528 34.47 25.35 -7.37
C GLY A 528 34.98 24.08 -8.08
N VAL A 529 34.09 23.14 -8.42
CA VAL A 529 34.43 21.92 -9.17
C VAL A 529 34.53 22.24 -10.68
N ARG A 530 35.67 21.91 -11.30
CA ARG A 530 36.11 22.24 -12.68
C ARG A 530 36.84 23.60 -12.81
N ARG A 531 36.51 24.41 -13.83
CA ARG A 531 37.26 25.59 -14.31
C ARG A 531 36.84 26.92 -13.66
N ILE A 532 35.74 26.96 -12.91
CA ILE A 532 35.30 28.15 -12.19
C ILE A 532 35.93 28.08 -10.80
N GLN A 533 36.94 28.92 -10.58
CA GLN A 533 37.62 29.03 -9.31
C GLN A 533 36.85 30.05 -8.46
N GLU A 534 36.15 29.55 -7.44
CA GLU A 534 35.49 30.45 -6.48
C GLU A 534 36.57 31.22 -5.74
N SER A 535 36.36 32.52 -5.56
CA SER A 535 37.33 33.41 -4.93
C SER A 535 36.62 34.33 -3.98
N LEU A 536 37.17 34.50 -2.78
CA LEU A 536 36.69 35.41 -1.77
C LEU A 536 37.85 36.24 -1.23
N VAL A 537 37.55 37.33 -0.54
CA VAL A 537 38.57 38.16 0.07
C VAL A 537 38.53 37.95 1.58
N ILE A 538 39.70 37.72 2.18
CA ILE A 538 39.87 37.52 3.62
C ILE A 538 40.69 38.67 4.18
N PRO A 539 40.17 39.41 5.17
CA PRO A 539 40.96 40.38 5.91
C PRO A 539 41.90 39.67 6.89
N ASN A 540 43.17 40.03 6.87
CA ASN A 540 44.14 39.64 7.88
C ASN A 540 44.25 40.74 8.94
N ARG A 541 43.59 40.53 10.09
CA ARG A 541 43.56 41.52 11.19
C ARG A 541 44.93 41.74 11.84
N THR A 542 45.86 40.79 11.72
CA THR A 542 47.20 40.88 12.31
C THR A 542 48.10 41.82 11.52
N PHE A 543 47.96 41.86 10.20
CA PHE A 543 48.82 42.64 9.30
C PHE A 543 48.11 43.83 8.63
N ASN A 544 46.80 44.02 8.86
CA ASN A 544 45.98 45.03 8.19
C ASN A 544 46.07 44.94 6.65
N GLU A 545 46.07 43.69 6.15
CA GLU A 545 46.15 43.36 4.73
C GLU A 545 44.92 42.54 4.31
N THR A 546 44.57 42.56 3.03
CA THR A 546 43.51 41.72 2.46
C THR A 546 44.12 40.69 1.51
N SER A 547 43.69 39.44 1.65
CA SER A 547 44.11 38.34 0.78
C SER A 547 42.96 37.93 -0.12
N LEU A 548 43.19 37.88 -1.44
CA LEU A 548 42.27 37.24 -2.38
C LEU A 548 42.56 35.74 -2.35
N VAL A 549 41.61 34.93 -1.88
CA VAL A 549 41.78 33.49 -1.71
C VAL A 549 40.82 32.78 -2.64
N ALA A 550 41.38 31.92 -3.48
CA ALA A 550 40.60 30.97 -4.23
C ALA A 550 40.34 29.72 -3.40
N TYR A 551 39.14 29.17 -3.46
CA TYR A 551 38.77 28.04 -2.64
C TYR A 551 37.82 27.06 -3.34
N ARG A 552 37.70 25.88 -2.73
CA ARG A 552 36.66 24.90 -3.01
C ARG A 552 36.04 24.47 -1.70
N SER A 553 34.73 24.27 -1.71
CA SER A 553 34.00 23.83 -0.53
C SER A 553 32.92 22.81 -0.88
N THR A 554 32.54 22.05 0.14
CA THR A 554 31.44 21.09 0.08
C THR A 554 30.45 21.42 1.17
N LYS A 555 29.24 21.78 0.76
CA LYS A 555 28.11 22.07 1.64
C LYS A 555 27.27 20.82 1.84
N TRP A 556 27.10 20.43 3.09
CA TRP A 556 26.24 19.34 3.53
C TRP A 556 24.94 19.91 4.11
N ASP A 557 23.81 19.40 3.63
CA ASP A 557 22.47 19.83 4.01
C ASP A 557 21.69 18.66 4.61
N PHE A 558 21.21 18.82 5.85
CA PHE A 558 20.45 17.82 6.57
C PHE A 558 19.06 18.38 6.93
N PRO A 559 18.05 18.18 6.06
CA PRO A 559 16.67 18.46 6.40
C PRO A 559 16.26 17.69 7.65
N PHE A 560 15.62 18.35 8.61
CA PHE A 560 15.13 17.71 9.83
C PHE A 560 13.60 17.80 9.96
N LEU A 561 12.96 18.80 9.37
CA LEU A 561 11.50 18.96 9.38
C LEU A 561 10.99 19.29 7.98
N GLU A 562 9.93 18.62 7.55
CA GLU A 562 9.26 18.82 6.27
C GLU A 562 7.78 19.12 6.50
N TYR A 563 7.28 20.17 5.87
CA TYR A 563 5.86 20.51 5.75
C TYR A 563 5.45 20.46 4.29
N GLN A 564 4.43 19.66 3.98
CA GLN A 564 3.90 19.48 2.64
C GLN A 564 2.44 19.97 2.60
N PRO A 565 2.22 21.25 2.23
CA PRO A 565 0.87 21.81 2.14
C PRO A 565 0.03 21.15 1.05
N THR A 566 0.64 20.81 -0.08
CA THR A 566 -0.09 20.28 -1.24
C THR A 566 0.62 19.10 -1.88
N ARG A 567 -0.19 18.14 -2.31
CA ARG A 567 0.21 17.02 -3.15
C ARG A 567 -0.93 16.69 -4.07
N THR A 568 -0.63 16.54 -5.36
CA THR A 568 -1.59 16.09 -6.35
C THR A 568 -1.01 14.92 -7.11
N PHE A 569 -1.88 14.02 -7.53
CA PHE A 569 -1.53 12.92 -8.40
C PHE A 569 -2.60 12.75 -9.46
N SER A 570 -2.17 12.63 -10.70
CA SER A 570 -3.04 12.41 -11.85
C SER A 570 -2.40 11.37 -12.76
N ASN A 571 -2.96 10.17 -12.73
CA ASN A 571 -2.54 9.00 -13.51
C ASN A 571 -1.06 8.65 -13.38
N THR A 572 -0.20 9.32 -14.13
CA THR A 572 1.24 9.07 -14.14
C THR A 572 2.04 10.22 -13.55
N GLN A 573 1.41 11.33 -13.18
CA GLN A 573 2.11 12.54 -12.76
C GLN A 573 1.78 12.90 -11.31
N SER A 574 2.81 13.13 -10.49
CA SER A 574 2.67 13.64 -9.14
C SER A 574 3.37 14.98 -9.00
N ALA A 575 2.72 15.94 -8.35
CA ALA A 575 3.30 17.24 -8.05
C ALA A 575 3.09 17.57 -6.56
N SER A 576 4.14 18.07 -5.91
CA SER A 576 4.09 18.48 -4.52
C SER A 576 4.84 19.79 -4.28
N LEU A 577 4.30 20.60 -3.38
CA LEU A 577 5.00 21.73 -2.78
C LEU A 577 5.40 21.36 -1.36
N LYS A 578 6.64 21.66 -0.97
CA LYS A 578 7.20 21.35 0.34
C LYS A 578 7.95 22.55 0.91
N VAL A 579 7.89 22.73 2.22
CA VAL A 579 8.76 23.60 3.01
C VAL A 579 9.61 22.68 3.88
N GLN A 580 10.93 22.81 3.81
CA GLN A 580 11.85 22.03 4.61
C GLN A 580 12.72 22.94 5.46
N PHE A 581 12.97 22.54 6.70
CA PHE A 581 13.95 23.17 7.57
C PHE A 581 15.16 22.25 7.66
N SER A 582 16.34 22.82 7.49
CA SER A 582 17.59 22.09 7.48
C SER A 582 18.64 22.74 8.37
N VAL A 583 19.58 21.91 8.81
CA VAL A 583 20.87 22.35 9.36
C VAL A 583 21.96 21.80 8.48
N GLY A 584 23.09 22.48 8.42
CA GLY A 584 24.18 22.03 7.60
C GLY A 584 25.49 22.73 7.87
N VAL A 585 26.51 22.27 7.16
CA VAL A 585 27.89 22.77 7.28
C VAL A 585 28.51 22.88 5.90
N ASP A 586 29.19 23.98 5.66
CA ASP A 586 30.00 24.21 4.46
C ASP A 586 31.47 24.12 4.80
N VAL A 587 32.12 23.09 4.25
CA VAL A 587 33.49 22.72 4.62
C VAL A 587 34.42 23.09 3.45
N PRO A 588 35.31 24.06 3.62
CA PRO A 588 36.39 24.31 2.66
C PRO A 588 37.40 23.16 2.72
N TRP A 589 37.95 22.76 1.58
CA TRP A 589 38.91 21.64 1.52
C TRP A 589 40.07 21.84 0.54
N ARG A 590 40.12 23.01 -0.12
CA ARG A 590 41.24 23.39 -0.96
C ARG A 590 41.25 24.90 -1.11
N GLU A 591 42.37 25.51 -0.79
CA GLU A 591 42.54 26.95 -0.81
C GLU A 591 43.87 27.33 -1.46
N ARG A 592 43.90 28.51 -2.07
CA ARG A 592 45.10 29.10 -2.66
C ARG A 592 45.00 30.61 -2.63
N THR A 593 45.94 31.26 -1.95
CA THR A 593 46.08 32.71 -2.00
C THR A 593 46.48 33.15 -3.42
N LEU A 594 45.67 34.01 -4.03
CA LEU A 594 45.87 34.58 -5.36
C LEU A 594 46.60 35.92 -5.28
N ALA A 595 46.30 36.72 -4.25
CA ALA A 595 46.95 38.00 -3.99
C ALA A 595 47.02 38.25 -2.46
N PRO A 596 48.15 38.77 -1.93
CA PRO A 596 49.41 39.01 -2.63
C PRO A 596 50.11 37.71 -3.06
N ALA A 597 50.85 37.76 -4.17
CA ALA A 597 51.52 36.58 -4.71
C ALA A 597 52.61 36.09 -3.73
N ASN A 598 52.68 34.76 -3.51
CA ASN A 598 53.59 34.08 -2.56
C ASN A 598 53.26 34.27 -1.06
N ALA A 599 52.09 34.80 -0.71
CA ALA A 599 51.62 34.73 0.67
C ALA A 599 51.28 33.27 1.06
N ASP A 600 51.41 32.97 2.35
CA ASP A 600 50.99 31.69 2.92
C ASP A 600 49.50 31.43 2.64
N ALA A 601 49.12 30.15 2.61
CA ALA A 601 47.72 29.78 2.49
C ALA A 601 46.94 30.27 3.72
N VAL A 602 45.83 30.98 3.48
CA VAL A 602 44.93 31.40 4.55
C VAL A 602 44.06 30.21 4.95
N ASP A 603 44.09 29.83 6.22
CA ASP A 603 43.25 28.75 6.74
C ASP A 603 41.78 29.17 6.73
N LEU A 604 40.91 28.29 6.21
CA LEU A 604 39.48 28.57 6.05
C LEU A 604 38.67 27.76 7.06
N GLU A 605 37.74 28.42 7.74
CA GLU A 605 36.88 27.79 8.74
C GLU A 605 35.62 27.17 8.13
N SER A 606 35.07 26.13 8.77
CA SER A 606 33.80 25.56 8.35
C SER A 606 32.63 26.44 8.79
N VAL A 607 31.69 26.70 7.89
CA VAL A 607 30.55 27.59 8.18
C VAL A 607 29.29 26.76 8.43
N TRP A 608 28.71 26.91 9.62
CA TRP A 608 27.44 26.29 9.97
C TRP A 608 26.26 27.16 9.55
N TYR A 609 25.17 26.52 9.12
CA TYR A 609 23.96 27.23 8.74
C TYR A 609 22.69 26.50 9.17
N MET A 610 21.62 27.27 9.29
CA MET A 610 20.24 26.80 9.42
C MET A 610 19.43 27.37 8.26
N GLY A 611 18.70 26.52 7.53
CA GLY A 611 18.01 26.89 6.31
C GLY A 611 16.51 26.62 6.33
N MET A 612 15.76 27.40 5.56
CA MET A 612 14.40 27.10 5.14
C MET A 612 14.36 27.02 3.61
N ARG A 613 13.83 25.91 3.09
CA ARG A 613 13.79 25.60 1.66
C ARG A 613 12.36 25.36 1.20
N LEU A 614 11.89 26.15 0.23
CA LEU A 614 10.64 25.91 -0.50
C LEU A 614 10.95 25.08 -1.75
N VAL A 615 10.37 23.90 -1.87
CA VAL A 615 10.65 22.92 -2.93
C VAL A 615 9.37 22.63 -3.71
N TYR A 616 9.42 22.83 -5.02
CA TYR A 616 8.48 22.22 -5.96
C TYR A 616 9.08 20.93 -6.51
N HIS A 617 8.32 19.85 -6.47
CA HIS A 617 8.78 18.52 -6.87
C HIS A 617 7.75 17.84 -7.75
N TRP A 618 8.09 17.63 -9.02
CA TRP A 618 7.27 16.96 -10.02
C TRP A 618 7.87 15.61 -10.40
N ARG A 619 7.02 14.60 -10.59
CA ARG A 619 7.40 13.22 -10.92
C ARG A 619 6.46 12.65 -11.98
N ARG A 620 7.02 11.84 -12.88
CA ARG A 620 6.32 11.00 -13.84
C ARG A 620 6.68 9.52 -13.61
N TYR A 621 5.68 8.71 -13.30
CA TYR A 621 5.78 7.26 -13.08
C TYR A 621 5.65 6.46 -14.38
N PHE A 622 6.26 5.26 -14.40
CA PHE A 622 6.25 4.32 -15.53
C PHE A 622 5.56 3.00 -15.19
#